data_AF-A0A943Q0D3-F1
#
_entry.id   AF-A0A943Q0D3-F1
#
_cell.length_a   1.000
_cell.length_b   1.000
_cell.length_c   1.000
_cell.angle_alpha   90.00
_cell.angle_beta   90.00
_cell.angle_gamma   90.00
#
_symmetry.space_group_name_H-M   'P 1'
#
loop_
_entity.id
_entity.type
_entity.pdbx_description
1 polymer ?
#
loop_
_entity_poly.entity_id
_entity_poly.type
_entity_poly.pdbx_seq_one_letter_code
_entity_poly.pdbx_strand_id
1 'polypeptide(L)'
;MGMAASQARFLGLTARKTNVEYEGQQINQQRTTLSNQSANYYNQLLGMSVPVPPSVEDYTKTVYSFTDGALSNNITSLIAQGDGNYMISYTRSCQNDNSIVATTSHIVTRLTQTPINRELYEEFMTGTNGGCFTSAINKYDAAHFAHTLTHMLVAGDYTTSDGHKLTVFPYGYNNTKYTNSRWWDPGVATGGSDGDKDLMDKISAELVGTPQQQEIVDLLYEFLKDVGGENVDATKPISDGANRGNNVPQARKDYLRNRVLTLINSFGHEADSYYVGADKLRELGNIAEAERDNNGLITKYTGDDDYLSTLSAEQLNKLEEQENQYINMLTEKYGAGTWMVRYIQNTTSGEWVPYFYKADELENAIYKDSTNGSMSFIQCYTIGSEKETTEIKGVIAKLEQDTSGRYINITLNPGTENEVTYALTTETTTDQDAYNDAMNQYEYDKTSYDKAIEDINNKIEIIQIEDKN
;
A
#
# COMPACT_ATOMS: atom_id res chain seq x y z
N MET A 1 -102.06 62.39 14.64
CA MET A 1 -100.76 62.33 13.93
C MET A 1 -99.56 62.83 14.76
N GLY A 2 -99.73 63.65 15.81
CA GLY A 2 -98.59 64.19 16.60
C GLY A 2 -97.83 63.21 17.52
N MET A 3 -98.47 62.19 18.09
CA MET A 3 -97.81 61.21 18.99
C MET A 3 -96.99 60.13 18.25
N ALA A 4 -97.38 59.76 17.03
CA ALA A 4 -96.65 58.76 16.24
C ALA A 4 -95.32 59.32 15.70
N ALA A 5 -95.27 60.61 15.34
CA ALA A 5 -94.06 61.28 14.86
C ALA A 5 -93.02 61.50 15.97
N SER A 6 -93.45 61.81 17.21
CA SER A 6 -92.54 61.93 18.36
C SER A 6 -91.99 60.59 18.82
N GLN A 7 -92.79 59.52 18.80
CA GLN A 7 -92.31 58.16 19.06
C GLN A 7 -91.32 57.67 18.00
N ALA A 8 -91.60 57.90 16.71
CA ALA A 8 -90.67 57.55 15.64
C ALA A 8 -89.32 58.29 15.74
N ARG A 9 -89.34 59.57 16.12
CA ARG A 9 -88.12 60.36 16.35
C ARG A 9 -87.34 59.87 17.56
N PHE A 10 -88.01 59.52 18.66
CA PHE A 10 -87.38 58.95 19.85
C PHE A 10 -86.72 57.60 19.55
N LEU A 11 -87.41 56.70 18.83
CA LEU A 11 -86.86 55.44 18.35
C LEU A 11 -85.62 55.64 17.47
N GLY A 12 -85.66 56.61 16.55
CA GLY A 12 -84.51 56.94 15.70
C GLY A 12 -83.30 57.48 16.47
N LEU A 13 -83.51 58.30 17.50
CA LEU A 13 -82.44 58.79 18.38
C LEU A 13 -81.86 57.67 19.25
N THR A 14 -82.70 56.81 19.81
CA THR A 14 -82.28 55.65 20.59
C THR A 14 -81.47 54.68 19.73
N ALA A 15 -81.91 54.40 18.49
CA ALA A 15 -81.16 53.57 17.55
C ALA A 15 -79.78 54.17 17.21
N ARG A 16 -79.69 55.49 16.97
CA ARG A 16 -78.41 56.19 16.76
C ARG A 16 -77.50 56.12 17.99
N LYS A 17 -78.06 56.31 19.18
CA LYS A 17 -77.32 56.19 20.45
C LYS A 17 -76.74 54.79 20.62
N THR A 18 -77.57 53.76 20.44
CA THR A 18 -77.13 52.36 20.50
C THR A 18 -76.07 52.05 19.44
N ASN A 19 -76.18 52.62 18.25
CA ASN A 19 -75.16 52.46 17.21
C ASN A 19 -73.82 53.11 17.60
N VAL A 20 -73.84 54.33 18.14
CA VAL A 20 -72.62 55.02 18.63
C VAL A 20 -72.00 54.29 19.81
N GLU A 21 -72.81 53.77 20.74
CA GLU A 21 -72.32 52.95 21.86
C GLU A 21 -71.68 51.65 21.36
N TYR A 22 -72.26 51.03 20.33
CA TYR A 22 -71.73 49.83 19.68
C TYR A 22 -70.39 50.11 18.97
N GLU A 23 -70.30 51.19 18.19
CA GLU A 23 -69.07 51.64 17.53
C GLU A 23 -67.97 51.95 18.58
N GLY A 24 -68.31 52.62 19.68
CA GLY A 24 -67.37 52.89 20.77
C GLY A 24 -66.87 51.61 21.46
N GLN A 25 -67.73 50.61 21.63
CA GLN A 25 -67.32 49.29 22.15
C GLN A 25 -66.38 48.57 21.18
N GLN A 26 -66.66 48.60 19.88
CA GLN A 26 -65.78 48.01 18.87
C GLN A 26 -64.39 48.67 18.87
N ILE A 27 -64.33 50.00 18.92
CA ILE A 27 -63.06 50.76 18.97
C ILE A 27 -62.28 50.38 20.23
N ASN A 28 -62.91 50.32 21.40
CA ASN A 28 -62.23 49.92 22.64
C ASN A 28 -61.71 48.48 22.59
N GLN A 29 -62.42 47.56 21.94
CA GLN A 29 -61.93 46.20 21.72
C GLN A 29 -60.72 46.19 20.78
N GLN A 30 -60.75 46.97 19.70
CA GLN A 30 -59.62 47.12 18.76
C GLN A 30 -58.38 47.69 19.48
N ARG A 31 -58.53 48.77 20.25
CA ARG A 31 -57.41 49.36 21.04
C ARG A 31 -56.82 48.39 22.06
N THR A 32 -57.65 47.58 22.71
CA THR A 32 -57.17 46.56 23.64
C THR A 32 -56.31 45.52 22.91
N THR A 33 -56.74 45.08 21.72
CA THR A 33 -55.98 44.16 20.87
C THR A 33 -54.66 44.77 20.41
N LEU A 34 -54.67 46.02 19.92
CA LEU A 34 -53.48 46.74 19.49
C LEU A 34 -52.48 46.95 20.64
N SER A 35 -52.98 47.27 21.84
CA SER A 35 -52.15 47.38 23.04
C SER A 35 -51.47 46.06 23.41
N ASN A 36 -52.18 44.93 23.31
CA ASN A 36 -51.61 43.61 23.57
C ASN A 36 -50.54 43.24 22.52
N GLN A 37 -50.77 43.58 21.25
CA GLN A 37 -49.80 43.36 20.18
C GLN A 37 -48.53 44.19 20.38
N SER A 38 -48.67 45.48 20.72
CA SER A 38 -47.56 46.36 21.07
C SER A 38 -46.73 45.79 22.22
N ALA A 39 -47.38 45.37 23.32
CA ALA A 39 -46.71 44.75 24.45
C ALA A 39 -45.93 43.48 24.07
N ASN A 40 -46.48 42.65 23.17
CA ASN A 40 -45.79 41.46 22.68
C ASN A 40 -44.53 41.80 21.88
N TYR A 41 -44.56 42.82 21.03
CA TYR A 41 -43.40 43.27 20.26
C TYR A 41 -42.31 43.86 21.16
N TYR A 42 -42.68 44.62 22.20
CA TYR A 42 -41.72 45.08 23.21
C TYR A 42 -41.06 43.92 23.97
N ASN A 43 -41.83 42.89 24.34
CA ASN A 43 -41.26 41.69 24.98
C ASN A 43 -40.32 40.92 24.04
N GLN A 44 -40.59 40.91 22.73
CA GLN A 44 -39.68 40.33 21.74
C GLN A 44 -38.36 41.11 21.67
N LEU A 45 -38.40 42.45 21.64
CA LEU A 45 -37.18 43.28 21.68
C LEU A 45 -36.33 43.01 22.92
N LEU A 46 -36.96 42.90 24.10
CA LEU A 46 -36.26 42.63 25.36
C LEU A 46 -35.66 41.21 25.41
N GLY A 47 -36.22 40.26 24.66
CA GLY A 47 -35.73 38.88 24.58
C GLY A 47 -34.64 38.64 23.54
N MET A 48 -34.33 39.64 22.70
CA MET A 48 -33.28 39.51 21.68
C MET A 48 -31.88 39.68 22.29
N SER A 49 -30.98 38.75 21.96
CA SER A 49 -29.57 38.80 22.35
C SER A 49 -28.72 39.47 21.28
N VAL A 50 -27.85 40.39 21.68
CA VAL A 50 -26.86 41.01 20.79
C VAL A 50 -25.79 39.98 20.43
N PRO A 51 -25.52 39.72 19.13
CA PRO A 51 -24.41 38.85 18.73
C PRO A 51 -23.05 39.37 19.24
N VAL A 52 -22.19 38.48 19.71
CA VAL A 52 -20.85 38.80 20.23
C VAL A 52 -19.81 38.42 19.19
N PRO A 53 -18.86 39.31 18.84
CA PRO A 53 -17.82 38.99 17.87
C PRO A 53 -16.87 37.92 18.40
N PRO A 54 -16.38 37.00 17.54
CA PRO A 54 -15.39 36.01 17.93
C PRO A 54 -14.06 36.68 18.30
N SER A 55 -13.37 36.16 19.33
CA SER A 55 -12.03 36.62 19.68
C SER A 55 -10.98 35.88 18.88
N VAL A 56 -9.98 36.59 18.33
CA VAL A 56 -8.83 35.98 17.65
C VAL A 56 -8.05 35.05 18.59
N GLU A 57 -8.08 35.33 19.90
CA GLU A 57 -7.40 34.53 20.91
C GLU A 57 -7.96 33.11 21.00
N ASP A 58 -9.26 32.92 20.77
CA ASP A 58 -9.91 31.59 20.80
C ASP A 58 -9.43 30.68 19.65
N TYR A 59 -8.87 31.27 18.59
CA TYR A 59 -8.33 30.59 17.42
C TYR A 59 -6.80 30.59 17.40
N THR A 60 -6.18 31.15 18.43
CA THR A 60 -4.72 31.27 18.52
C THR A 60 -4.17 30.24 19.49
N LYS A 61 -3.33 29.34 18.98
CA LYS A 61 -2.66 28.31 19.77
C LYS A 61 -1.18 28.64 19.90
N THR A 62 -0.67 28.59 21.13
CA THR A 62 0.76 28.59 21.39
C THR A 62 1.26 27.17 21.57
N VAL A 63 2.24 26.76 20.77
CA VAL A 63 2.88 25.46 20.80
C VAL A 63 4.33 25.64 21.24
N TYR A 64 4.76 24.79 22.17
CA TYR A 64 6.13 24.76 22.65
C TYR A 64 6.83 23.51 22.11
N SER A 65 8.04 23.66 21.60
CA SER A 65 8.84 22.57 21.07
C SER A 65 10.28 22.62 21.56
N PHE A 66 10.97 21.49 21.55
CA PHE A 66 12.38 21.41 21.91
C PHE A 66 13.10 20.32 21.09
N THR A 67 14.40 20.50 20.92
CA THR A 67 15.26 19.58 20.16
C THR A 67 16.13 18.75 21.09
N ASP A 68 16.18 17.45 20.86
CA ASP A 68 17.08 16.51 21.53
C ASP A 68 17.93 15.78 20.48
N GLY A 69 19.12 16.30 20.19
CA GLY A 69 19.93 15.82 19.07
C GLY A 69 19.19 15.95 17.73
N ALA A 70 18.94 14.83 17.06
CA ALA A 70 18.17 14.76 15.81
C ALA A 70 16.64 14.66 16.01
N LEU A 71 16.17 14.62 17.26
CA LEU A 71 14.75 14.48 17.60
C LEU A 71 14.11 15.85 17.78
N SER A 72 13.01 16.08 17.05
CA SER A 72 12.13 17.22 17.24
C SER A 72 10.95 16.81 18.14
N ASN A 73 10.77 17.51 19.26
CA ASN A 73 9.72 17.23 20.23
C ASN A 73 8.74 18.41 20.28
N ASN A 74 7.43 18.15 20.11
CA ASN A 74 6.38 19.16 20.24
C ASN A 74 5.50 18.83 21.43
N ILE A 75 5.37 19.76 22.38
CA ILE A 75 4.56 19.60 23.58
C ILE A 75 3.08 19.63 23.18
N THR A 76 2.36 18.56 23.52
CA THR A 76 0.93 18.39 23.24
C THR A 76 0.06 18.65 24.46
N SER A 77 0.59 18.42 25.66
CA SER A 77 -0.13 18.66 26.91
C SER A 77 0.82 19.06 28.03
N LEU A 78 0.34 19.94 28.91
CA LEU A 78 1.12 20.52 29.98
C LEU A 78 0.20 20.77 31.18
N ILE A 79 0.31 19.92 32.21
CA ILE A 79 -0.60 19.90 33.35
C ILE A 79 0.18 20.21 34.63
N ALA A 80 -0.08 21.38 35.22
CA ALA A 80 0.53 21.76 36.49
C ALA A 80 0.16 20.79 37.61
N GLN A 81 1.15 20.44 38.43
CA GLN A 81 1.00 19.59 39.61
C GLN A 81 1.12 20.45 40.89
N GLY A 82 0.57 19.95 42.00
CA GLY A 82 0.53 20.69 43.27
C GLY A 82 1.90 20.91 43.94
N ASP A 83 2.96 20.28 43.43
CA ASP A 83 4.34 20.37 43.91
C ASP A 83 5.19 21.40 43.14
N GLY A 84 4.59 22.12 42.18
CA GLY A 84 5.28 23.09 41.33
C GLY A 84 5.96 22.49 40.09
N ASN A 85 5.84 21.17 39.90
CA ASN A 85 6.22 20.51 38.66
C ASN A 85 5.05 20.46 37.67
N TYR A 86 5.33 20.00 36.46
CA TYR A 86 4.37 19.82 35.38
C TYR A 86 4.41 18.37 34.92
N MET A 87 3.25 17.81 34.61
CA MET A 87 3.13 16.57 33.87
C MET A 87 2.92 16.92 32.40
N ILE A 88 3.88 16.55 31.56
CA ILE A 88 3.88 16.88 30.13
C ILE A 88 3.61 15.65 29.27
N SER A 89 3.02 15.90 28.11
CA SER A 89 3.02 14.95 26.98
C SER A 89 3.56 15.67 25.76
N TYR A 90 4.31 14.96 24.92
CA TYR A 90 4.88 15.52 23.70
C TYR A 90 4.97 14.47 22.60
N THR A 91 4.86 14.90 21.35
CA THR A 91 5.16 14.08 20.18
C THR A 91 6.62 14.24 19.84
N ARG A 92 7.35 13.14 19.86
CA ARG A 92 8.73 13.04 19.43
C ARG A 92 8.77 12.60 17.99
N SER A 93 9.57 13.26 17.16
CA SER A 93 9.75 12.89 15.76
C SER A 93 11.20 12.95 15.31
N CYS A 94 11.60 12.00 14.47
CA CYS A 94 12.84 12.02 13.72
C CYS A 94 12.55 11.85 12.23
N GLN A 95 13.50 12.25 11.40
CA GLN A 95 13.51 11.95 10.00
C GLN A 95 14.39 10.71 9.77
N ASN A 96 13.81 9.66 9.20
CA ASN A 96 14.53 8.48 8.75
C ASN A 96 14.75 8.62 7.24
N ASP A 97 15.99 8.90 6.83
CA ASP A 97 16.35 9.16 5.44
C ASP A 97 16.50 7.90 4.57
N ASN A 98 16.37 6.73 5.20
CA ASN A 98 16.44 5.42 4.56
C ASN A 98 15.17 4.63 4.88
N SER A 99 14.00 5.15 4.52
CA SER A 99 12.71 4.45 4.63
C SER A 99 12.15 4.10 3.26
N ILE A 100 11.31 3.06 3.20
CA ILE A 100 10.51 2.79 2.01
C ILE A 100 9.28 3.71 2.04
N VAL A 101 9.10 4.51 1.01
CA VAL A 101 7.97 5.43 0.88
C VAL A 101 7.17 5.14 -0.38
N ALA A 102 5.85 5.35 -0.28
CA ALA A 102 4.98 5.34 -1.45
C ALA A 102 5.34 6.51 -2.38
N THR A 103 5.35 6.25 -3.68
CA THR A 103 5.61 7.26 -4.71
C THR A 103 4.56 7.21 -5.80
N THR A 104 4.68 8.09 -6.79
CA THR A 104 3.76 8.14 -7.94
C THR A 104 3.72 6.80 -8.65
N SER A 105 2.51 6.27 -8.82
CA SER A 105 2.27 5.04 -9.59
C SER A 105 2.42 5.29 -11.09
N HIS A 106 2.81 4.22 -11.80
CA HIS A 106 3.01 4.23 -13.24
C HIS A 106 2.14 3.16 -13.91
N ILE A 107 1.85 3.32 -15.20
CA ILE A 107 1.15 2.28 -15.97
C ILE A 107 2.09 1.08 -16.13
N VAL A 108 1.65 -0.08 -15.65
CA VAL A 108 2.36 -1.34 -15.82
C VAL A 108 1.79 -2.07 -17.03
N THR A 109 2.65 -2.56 -17.93
CA THR A 109 2.25 -3.39 -19.07
C THR A 109 2.52 -4.86 -18.76
N ARG A 110 1.57 -5.72 -19.07
CA ARG A 110 1.67 -7.17 -18.86
C ARG A 110 1.87 -7.93 -20.17
N LEU A 111 2.91 -8.75 -20.25
CA LEU A 111 3.14 -9.62 -21.39
C LEU A 111 3.07 -11.08 -20.94
N THR A 112 2.02 -11.76 -21.36
CA THR A 112 1.80 -13.17 -21.10
C THR A 112 2.65 -14.00 -22.07
N GLN A 113 3.60 -14.78 -21.55
CA GLN A 113 4.31 -15.78 -22.35
C GLN A 113 3.37 -16.94 -22.68
N THR A 114 3.35 -17.38 -23.94
CA THR A 114 2.43 -18.42 -24.42
C THR A 114 2.84 -19.80 -23.87
N PRO A 115 1.98 -20.51 -23.09
CA PRO A 115 2.35 -21.78 -22.48
C PRO A 115 2.31 -22.96 -23.46
N ILE A 116 3.16 -23.97 -23.20
CA ILE A 116 3.05 -25.33 -23.79
C ILE A 116 1.91 -26.04 -23.04
N ASN A 117 0.67 -25.76 -23.45
CA ASN A 117 -0.55 -26.47 -23.07
C ASN A 117 -0.71 -26.83 -21.57
N ARG A 118 -1.44 -25.99 -20.83
CA ARG A 118 -1.82 -26.16 -19.42
C ARG A 118 -2.38 -27.54 -19.06
N GLU A 119 -3.14 -28.17 -19.97
CA GLU A 119 -3.73 -29.50 -19.74
C GLU A 119 -2.63 -30.58 -19.57
N LEU A 120 -1.55 -30.49 -20.35
CA LEU A 120 -0.41 -31.41 -20.25
C LEU A 120 0.41 -31.19 -18.99
N TYR A 121 0.51 -29.95 -18.50
CA TYR A 121 1.14 -29.67 -17.21
C TYR A 121 0.36 -30.25 -16.03
N GLU A 122 -0.97 -30.08 -16.02
CA GLU A 122 -1.83 -30.63 -14.97
C GLU A 122 -1.80 -32.18 -15.00
N GLU A 123 -1.80 -32.79 -16.19
CA GLU A 123 -1.58 -34.23 -16.37
C GLU A 123 -0.20 -34.67 -15.87
N PHE A 124 0.87 -33.92 -16.16
CA PHE A 124 2.23 -34.20 -15.68
C PHE A 124 2.33 -34.19 -14.16
N MET A 125 1.84 -33.11 -13.53
CA MET A 125 1.91 -32.96 -12.07
C MET A 125 1.06 -34.01 -11.35
N THR A 126 -0.10 -34.37 -11.92
CA THR A 126 -0.96 -35.42 -11.37
C THR A 126 -0.37 -36.82 -11.59
N GLY A 127 0.16 -37.08 -12.79
CA GLY A 127 0.75 -38.37 -13.18
C GLY A 127 2.08 -38.67 -12.49
N THR A 128 2.78 -37.63 -12.00
CA THR A 128 4.01 -37.76 -11.21
C THR A 128 3.79 -37.62 -9.69
N ASN A 129 2.55 -37.42 -9.25
CA ASN A 129 2.19 -37.22 -7.84
C ASN A 129 2.49 -38.48 -7.01
N GLY A 130 3.55 -38.42 -6.19
CA GLY A 130 4.05 -39.54 -5.40
C GLY A 130 5.18 -40.35 -6.05
N GLY A 131 5.68 -39.91 -7.21
CA GLY A 131 6.79 -40.52 -7.94
C GLY A 131 8.18 -39.96 -7.59
N CYS A 132 9.20 -40.42 -8.34
CA CYS A 132 10.58 -39.95 -8.38
C CYS A 132 10.66 -38.43 -8.48
N PHE A 133 9.83 -37.78 -9.29
CA PHE A 133 9.83 -36.32 -9.41
C PHE A 133 9.45 -35.62 -8.09
N THR A 134 8.32 -35.99 -7.46
CA THR A 134 7.93 -35.46 -6.15
C THR A 134 8.96 -35.80 -5.06
N SER A 135 9.52 -37.01 -5.10
CA SER A 135 10.58 -37.44 -4.18
C SER A 135 11.86 -36.62 -4.37
N ALA A 136 12.25 -36.35 -5.62
CA ALA A 136 13.42 -35.56 -5.99
C ALA A 136 13.26 -34.10 -5.56
N ILE A 137 12.07 -33.51 -5.75
CA ILE A 137 11.76 -32.17 -5.22
C ILE A 137 11.89 -32.14 -3.70
N ASN A 138 11.36 -33.13 -2.98
CA ASN A 138 11.31 -33.07 -1.52
C ASN A 138 12.62 -33.44 -0.82
N LYS A 139 13.47 -34.28 -1.43
CA LYS A 139 14.70 -34.81 -0.80
C LYS A 139 15.99 -34.37 -1.48
N TYR A 140 15.90 -33.66 -2.61
CA TYR A 140 16.98 -33.41 -3.55
C TYR A 140 17.71 -34.69 -3.97
N ASP A 141 17.38 -35.20 -5.16
CA ASP A 141 18.07 -36.35 -5.73
C ASP A 141 18.39 -36.12 -7.22
N ALA A 142 19.68 -35.87 -7.48
CA ALA A 142 20.18 -35.56 -8.81
C ALA A 142 19.94 -36.70 -9.83
N ALA A 143 19.98 -37.95 -9.41
CA ALA A 143 19.75 -39.09 -10.29
C ALA A 143 18.27 -39.17 -10.70
N HIS A 144 17.35 -38.96 -9.75
CA HIS A 144 15.91 -38.94 -10.04
C HIS A 144 15.50 -37.71 -10.87
N PHE A 145 16.13 -36.54 -10.67
CA PHE A 145 15.92 -35.37 -11.53
C PHE A 145 16.41 -35.64 -12.96
N ALA A 146 17.64 -36.13 -13.14
CA ALA A 146 18.16 -36.49 -14.46
C ALA A 146 17.28 -37.54 -15.17
N HIS A 147 16.80 -38.53 -14.42
CA HIS A 147 15.91 -39.55 -14.97
C HIS A 147 14.58 -38.95 -15.44
N THR A 148 13.96 -38.08 -14.63
CA THR A 148 12.70 -37.41 -15.01
C THR A 148 12.89 -36.53 -16.26
N LEU A 149 13.95 -35.72 -16.32
CA LEU A 149 14.26 -34.87 -17.46
C LEU A 149 14.56 -35.68 -18.75
N THR A 150 15.18 -36.85 -18.59
CA THR A 150 15.43 -37.78 -19.71
C THR A 150 14.14 -38.24 -20.39
N HIS A 151 13.07 -38.43 -19.62
CA HIS A 151 11.75 -38.81 -20.17
C HIS A 151 11.05 -37.68 -20.92
N MET A 152 11.37 -36.43 -20.61
CA MET A 152 10.81 -35.25 -21.29
C MET A 152 11.44 -34.99 -22.65
N LEU A 153 12.56 -35.65 -23.00
CA LEU A 153 13.25 -35.47 -24.28
C LEU A 153 13.03 -36.66 -25.20
N VAL A 154 12.84 -36.42 -26.50
CA VAL A 154 12.83 -37.46 -27.56
C VAL A 154 14.23 -38.14 -27.66
N ALA A 155 14.31 -39.36 -28.20
CA ALA A 155 15.52 -40.16 -28.12
C ALA A 155 16.44 -39.69 -29.24
N GLY A 156 17.70 -39.44 -28.93
CA GLY A 156 18.61 -38.82 -29.88
C GLY A 156 19.76 -38.09 -29.22
N ASP A 157 20.53 -37.42 -30.06
CA ASP A 157 21.69 -36.64 -29.67
C ASP A 157 21.32 -35.17 -29.54
N TYR A 158 21.76 -34.55 -28.45
CA TYR A 158 21.54 -33.15 -28.14
C TYR A 158 22.86 -32.43 -27.91
N THR A 159 22.84 -31.12 -28.10
CA THR A 159 23.95 -30.23 -27.76
C THR A 159 23.43 -29.18 -26.79
N THR A 160 24.11 -29.02 -25.67
CA THR A 160 23.81 -28.00 -24.67
C THR A 160 24.16 -26.61 -25.21
N SER A 161 23.62 -25.55 -24.59
CA SER A 161 23.87 -24.16 -24.96
C SER A 161 25.34 -23.77 -24.88
N ASP A 162 26.13 -24.43 -24.02
CA ASP A 162 27.58 -24.26 -23.88
C ASP A 162 28.41 -25.23 -24.77
N GLY A 163 27.77 -26.03 -25.62
CA GLY A 163 28.41 -26.83 -26.67
C GLY A 163 28.81 -28.25 -26.27
N HIS A 164 28.42 -28.73 -25.09
CA HIS A 164 28.60 -30.12 -24.68
C HIS A 164 27.58 -31.05 -25.36
N LYS A 165 27.97 -32.32 -25.54
CA LYS A 165 27.15 -33.34 -26.21
C LYS A 165 26.55 -34.31 -25.21
N LEU A 166 25.27 -34.65 -25.39
CA LEU A 166 24.59 -35.69 -24.61
C LEU A 166 23.70 -36.54 -25.51
N THR A 167 23.51 -37.80 -25.14
CA THR A 167 22.62 -38.75 -25.84
C THR A 167 21.53 -39.23 -24.90
N VAL A 168 20.27 -39.12 -25.33
CA VAL A 168 19.09 -39.69 -24.68
C VAL A 168 18.78 -41.03 -25.34
N PHE A 169 18.94 -42.12 -24.59
CA PHE A 169 18.74 -43.48 -25.09
C PHE A 169 17.25 -43.87 -25.12
N PRO A 170 16.83 -44.72 -26.08
CA PRO A 170 15.44 -45.14 -26.22
C PRO A 170 14.96 -46.04 -25.06
N TYR A 171 13.64 -46.22 -24.98
CA TYR A 171 13.00 -47.09 -23.99
C TYR A 171 13.60 -48.50 -23.97
N GLY A 172 14.00 -48.96 -22.79
CA GLY A 172 14.47 -50.33 -22.61
C GLY A 172 15.86 -50.60 -23.22
N TYR A 173 16.66 -49.56 -23.48
CA TYR A 173 17.99 -49.70 -24.07
C TYR A 173 18.81 -50.77 -23.35
N ASN A 174 19.24 -51.79 -24.10
CA ASN A 174 19.97 -52.99 -23.65
C ASN A 174 19.37 -53.75 -22.44
N ASN A 175 18.11 -53.52 -22.11
CA ASN A 175 17.43 -54.08 -20.95
C ASN A 175 18.08 -53.72 -19.59
N THR A 176 18.76 -52.57 -19.50
CA THR A 176 19.32 -52.04 -18.24
C THR A 176 18.82 -50.60 -18.00
N LYS A 177 18.52 -50.28 -16.74
CA LYS A 177 18.15 -48.92 -16.31
C LYS A 177 19.39 -48.01 -16.29
N TYR A 178 19.38 -46.95 -17.09
CA TYR A 178 20.37 -45.87 -17.07
C TYR A 178 19.72 -44.52 -16.77
N THR A 179 20.48 -43.60 -16.20
CA THR A 179 20.02 -42.25 -15.86
C THR A 179 19.63 -41.43 -17.10
N ASN A 180 20.35 -41.60 -18.21
CA ASN A 180 20.09 -40.97 -19.51
C ASN A 180 19.40 -41.90 -20.53
N SER A 181 18.75 -42.97 -20.05
CA SER A 181 17.87 -43.79 -20.89
C SER A 181 16.43 -43.62 -20.48
N ARG A 182 15.54 -43.55 -21.46
CA ARG A 182 14.13 -43.74 -21.17
C ARG A 182 13.88 -45.17 -20.69
N TRP A 183 13.08 -45.33 -19.64
CA TRP A 183 12.72 -46.62 -19.06
C TRP A 183 11.25 -46.70 -18.60
N TRP A 184 10.62 -47.86 -18.75
CA TRP A 184 9.30 -48.16 -18.18
C TRP A 184 9.29 -49.61 -17.67
N ASP A 185 8.65 -49.88 -16.52
CA ASP A 185 8.40 -51.24 -16.02
C ASP A 185 7.02 -51.79 -16.45
N PRO A 186 6.94 -52.76 -17.38
CA PRO A 186 5.67 -53.26 -17.92
C PRO A 186 4.92 -54.06 -16.85
N GLY A 187 3.82 -53.51 -16.32
CA GLY A 187 2.98 -54.20 -15.32
C GLY A 187 2.43 -53.31 -14.20
N VAL A 188 2.90 -52.07 -14.08
CA VAL A 188 2.34 -51.06 -13.16
C VAL A 188 1.32 -50.25 -13.97
N ALA A 189 0.02 -50.36 -13.64
CA ALA A 189 -1.09 -49.76 -14.42
C ALA A 189 -1.19 -48.23 -14.32
N THR A 190 -0.42 -47.64 -13.41
CA THR A 190 -0.09 -46.22 -13.35
C THR A 190 1.41 -46.18 -13.53
N GLY A 191 1.90 -45.37 -14.48
CA GLY A 191 3.32 -45.13 -14.72
C GLY A 191 4.08 -45.13 -13.40
N GLY A 192 5.21 -45.84 -13.39
CA GLY A 192 6.04 -45.96 -12.19
C GLY A 192 6.47 -44.60 -11.66
N SER A 193 7.40 -44.61 -10.72
CA SER A 193 7.91 -43.41 -10.08
C SER A 193 8.34 -42.28 -11.07
N ASP A 194 8.65 -42.59 -12.33
CA ASP A 194 9.11 -41.64 -13.34
C ASP A 194 8.04 -41.17 -14.36
N GLY A 195 6.76 -41.50 -14.12
CA GLY A 195 5.62 -41.12 -14.96
C GLY A 195 5.26 -42.14 -16.05
N ASP A 196 4.10 -41.92 -16.68
CA ASP A 196 3.58 -42.76 -17.75
C ASP A 196 4.24 -42.39 -19.10
N LYS A 197 4.86 -43.35 -19.80
CA LYS A 197 5.35 -43.29 -21.19
C LYS A 197 4.40 -42.57 -22.13
N ASP A 198 3.10 -42.86 -22.14
CA ASP A 198 2.23 -42.21 -23.13
C ASP A 198 2.07 -40.71 -22.81
N LEU A 199 2.07 -40.35 -21.53
CA LEU A 199 2.15 -38.95 -21.07
C LEU A 199 3.51 -38.31 -21.41
N MET A 200 4.61 -39.00 -21.13
CA MET A 200 5.97 -38.51 -21.41
C MET A 200 6.25 -38.38 -22.91
N ASP A 201 5.71 -39.27 -23.74
CA ASP A 201 5.79 -39.17 -25.19
C ASP A 201 4.98 -37.97 -25.71
N LYS A 202 3.80 -37.66 -25.14
CA LYS A 202 3.06 -36.43 -25.46
C LYS A 202 3.85 -35.18 -25.09
N ILE A 203 4.38 -35.13 -23.86
CA ILE A 203 5.17 -33.99 -23.37
C ILE A 203 6.41 -33.78 -24.23
N SER A 204 7.16 -34.85 -24.50
CA SER A 204 8.38 -34.76 -25.31
C SER A 204 8.11 -34.35 -26.76
N ALA A 205 6.97 -34.71 -27.33
CA ALA A 205 6.56 -34.26 -28.66
C ALA A 205 6.26 -32.75 -28.71
N GLU A 206 5.57 -32.22 -27.70
CA GLU A 206 5.25 -30.78 -27.61
C GLU A 206 6.47 -29.92 -27.32
N LEU A 207 7.48 -30.48 -26.66
CA LEU A 207 8.73 -29.78 -26.35
C LEU A 207 9.63 -29.61 -27.58
N VAL A 208 9.47 -30.39 -28.66
CA VAL A 208 10.38 -30.36 -29.80
C VAL A 208 10.48 -28.96 -30.42
N GLY A 209 11.70 -28.41 -30.44
CA GLY A 209 12.01 -27.10 -31.03
C GLY A 209 11.64 -25.90 -30.15
N THR A 210 11.19 -26.13 -28.92
CA THR A 210 10.87 -25.07 -27.96
C THR A 210 12.11 -24.62 -27.16
N PRO A 211 12.16 -23.38 -26.66
CA PRO A 211 13.22 -22.95 -25.75
C PRO A 211 13.34 -23.83 -24.50
N GLN A 212 12.22 -24.35 -24.00
CA GLN A 212 12.17 -25.20 -22.83
C GLN A 212 12.82 -26.58 -23.07
N GLN A 213 12.77 -27.11 -24.30
CA GLN A 213 13.57 -28.29 -24.65
C GLN A 213 15.07 -28.02 -24.48
N GLN A 214 15.54 -26.84 -24.89
CA GLN A 214 16.94 -26.48 -24.72
C GLN A 214 17.31 -26.35 -23.23
N GLU A 215 16.44 -25.77 -22.42
CA GLU A 215 16.65 -25.68 -20.98
C GLU A 215 16.67 -27.07 -20.30
N ILE A 216 15.80 -28.00 -20.73
CA ILE A 216 15.84 -29.40 -20.27
C ILE A 216 17.16 -30.07 -20.64
N VAL A 217 17.66 -29.86 -21.86
CA VAL A 217 18.95 -30.41 -22.33
C VAL A 217 20.10 -29.90 -21.45
N ASP A 218 20.13 -28.60 -21.17
CA ASP A 218 21.18 -27.99 -20.34
C ASP A 218 21.12 -28.48 -18.89
N LEU A 219 19.93 -28.53 -18.30
CA LEU A 219 19.73 -29.03 -16.94
C LEU A 219 20.05 -30.51 -16.81
N LEU A 220 19.63 -31.33 -17.77
CA LEU A 220 19.94 -32.75 -17.80
C LEU A 220 21.45 -32.95 -17.77
N TYR A 221 22.21 -32.23 -18.59
CA TYR A 221 23.67 -32.33 -18.60
C TYR A 221 24.30 -31.97 -17.24
N GLU A 222 23.83 -30.92 -16.58
CA GLU A 222 24.29 -30.55 -15.23
C GLU A 222 24.01 -31.64 -14.18
N PHE A 223 22.82 -32.25 -14.21
CA PHE A 223 22.54 -33.38 -13.33
C PHE A 223 23.37 -34.62 -13.68
N LEU A 224 23.64 -34.88 -14.96
CA LEU A 224 24.52 -35.98 -15.37
C LEU A 224 25.96 -35.77 -14.88
N LYS A 225 26.45 -34.53 -14.79
CA LYS A 225 27.75 -34.21 -14.15
C LYS A 225 27.74 -34.52 -12.65
N ASP A 226 26.65 -34.21 -11.96
CA ASP A 226 26.50 -34.52 -10.53
C ASP A 226 26.42 -36.04 -10.27
N VAL A 227 25.89 -36.82 -11.22
CA VAL A 227 25.77 -38.29 -11.13
C VAL A 227 27.03 -39.03 -11.61
N GLY A 228 27.62 -38.58 -12.72
CA GLY A 228 28.74 -39.23 -13.41
C GLY A 228 30.13 -38.66 -13.08
N GLY A 229 30.18 -37.49 -12.42
CA GLY A 229 31.39 -36.71 -12.17
C GLY A 229 31.62 -35.62 -13.22
N GLU A 230 32.49 -34.64 -12.93
CA GLU A 230 32.75 -33.47 -13.78
C GLU A 230 33.20 -33.81 -15.21
N ASN A 231 33.83 -34.97 -15.41
CA ASN A 231 34.31 -35.45 -16.72
C ASN A 231 33.39 -36.53 -17.32
N VAL A 232 32.10 -36.50 -16.99
CA VAL A 232 31.13 -37.48 -17.51
C VAL A 232 31.06 -37.41 -19.04
N ASP A 233 31.12 -38.57 -19.69
CA ASP A 233 30.83 -38.71 -21.12
C ASP A 233 29.33 -38.96 -21.29
N ALA A 234 28.54 -37.89 -21.40
CA ALA A 234 27.08 -37.95 -21.50
C ALA A 234 26.56 -38.55 -22.81
N THR A 235 27.45 -38.89 -23.76
CA THR A 235 27.11 -39.65 -24.98
C THR A 235 27.06 -41.17 -24.74
N LYS A 236 27.44 -41.61 -23.53
CA LYS A 236 27.41 -43.02 -23.12
C LYS A 236 26.35 -43.29 -22.06
N PRO A 237 25.90 -44.55 -21.89
CA PRO A 237 24.97 -44.90 -20.83
C PRO A 237 25.57 -44.68 -19.43
N ILE A 238 24.85 -43.95 -18.57
CA ILE A 238 25.26 -43.64 -17.20
C ILE A 238 24.44 -44.51 -16.24
N SER A 239 25.11 -45.37 -15.47
CA SER A 239 24.47 -46.35 -14.59
C SER A 239 23.57 -45.71 -13.54
N ASP A 240 22.34 -46.20 -13.43
CA ASP A 240 21.44 -45.89 -12.32
C ASP A 240 22.03 -46.46 -11.01
N GLY A 241 22.35 -45.60 -10.04
CA GLY A 241 23.13 -45.97 -8.87
C GLY A 241 22.71 -45.22 -7.63
N ALA A 242 22.31 -45.97 -6.59
CA ALA A 242 21.55 -45.53 -5.42
C ALA A 242 22.23 -44.52 -4.45
N ASN A 243 23.27 -43.77 -4.83
CA ASN A 243 23.97 -42.85 -3.92
C ASN A 243 24.75 -41.69 -4.61
N ARG A 244 24.43 -41.33 -5.85
CA ARG A 244 25.24 -40.35 -6.62
C ARG A 244 24.57 -38.97 -6.66
N GLY A 245 25.19 -38.02 -5.95
CA GLY A 245 24.66 -36.67 -5.67
C GLY A 245 24.76 -36.27 -4.20
N ASN A 246 25.06 -37.23 -3.29
CA ASN A 246 25.15 -36.98 -1.85
C ASN A 246 26.27 -36.01 -1.45
N ASN A 247 27.35 -35.95 -2.24
CA ASN A 247 28.51 -35.07 -1.99
C ASN A 247 28.40 -33.70 -2.69
N VAL A 248 27.28 -33.41 -3.38
CA VAL A 248 27.05 -32.10 -3.98
C VAL A 248 26.78 -31.08 -2.86
N PRO A 249 27.44 -29.90 -2.85
CA PRO A 249 27.20 -28.86 -1.85
C PRO A 249 25.73 -28.42 -1.82
N GLN A 250 25.18 -28.17 -0.63
CA GLN A 250 23.76 -27.82 -0.46
C GLN A 250 23.33 -26.61 -1.32
N ALA A 251 24.19 -25.60 -1.47
CA ALA A 251 23.90 -24.44 -2.34
C ALA A 251 23.70 -24.82 -3.82
N ARG A 252 24.51 -25.75 -4.35
CA ARG A 252 24.34 -26.28 -5.72
C ARG A 252 23.05 -27.10 -5.84
N LYS A 253 22.68 -27.80 -4.77
CA LYS A 253 21.42 -28.53 -4.70
C LYS A 253 20.21 -27.59 -4.80
N ASP A 254 20.22 -26.54 -3.99
CA ASP A 254 19.14 -25.56 -3.96
C ASP A 254 19.04 -24.80 -5.30
N TYR A 255 20.17 -24.43 -5.91
CA TYR A 255 20.23 -23.81 -7.24
C TYR A 255 19.59 -24.68 -8.32
N LEU A 256 20.04 -25.94 -8.47
CA LEU A 256 19.52 -26.84 -9.51
C LEU A 256 18.04 -27.19 -9.28
N ARG A 257 17.64 -27.39 -8.01
CA ARG A 257 16.23 -27.58 -7.65
C ARG A 257 15.38 -26.39 -8.06
N ASN A 258 15.82 -25.17 -7.74
CA ASN A 258 15.08 -23.96 -8.09
C ASN A 258 14.98 -23.78 -9.60
N ARG A 259 16.04 -24.08 -10.36
CA ARG A 259 15.96 -24.06 -11.83
C ARG A 259 14.96 -25.08 -12.39
N VAL A 260 14.93 -26.31 -11.86
CA VAL A 260 13.91 -27.29 -12.25
C VAL A 260 12.51 -26.80 -11.89
N LEU A 261 12.31 -26.20 -10.72
CA LEU A 261 11.01 -25.63 -10.34
C LEU A 261 10.60 -24.47 -11.26
N THR A 262 11.52 -23.59 -11.62
CA THR A 262 11.27 -22.50 -12.58
C THR A 262 10.89 -23.04 -13.95
N LEU A 263 11.65 -24.00 -14.47
CA LEU A 263 11.35 -24.67 -15.75
C LEU A 263 9.97 -25.34 -15.70
N ILE A 264 9.68 -26.10 -14.65
CA ILE A 264 8.41 -26.82 -14.52
C ILE A 264 7.24 -25.86 -14.37
N ASN A 265 7.40 -24.79 -13.59
CA ASN A 265 6.42 -23.72 -13.50
C ASN A 265 6.24 -23.02 -14.84
N SER A 266 7.26 -22.92 -15.70
CA SER A 266 7.11 -22.37 -17.06
C SER A 266 6.23 -23.23 -17.98
N PHE A 267 6.05 -24.53 -17.67
CA PHE A 267 5.09 -25.39 -18.37
C PHE A 267 3.65 -25.18 -17.90
N GLY A 268 3.45 -24.73 -16.66
CA GLY A 268 2.13 -24.66 -16.00
C GLY A 268 1.58 -23.27 -15.72
N HIS A 269 2.44 -22.26 -15.74
CA HIS A 269 2.09 -20.89 -15.40
C HIS A 269 2.42 -19.94 -16.55
N GLU A 270 1.45 -19.09 -16.86
CA GLU A 270 1.71 -17.80 -17.48
C GLU A 270 2.70 -17.04 -16.57
N ALA A 271 4.00 -17.12 -16.85
CA ALA A 271 4.94 -16.18 -16.26
C ALA A 271 4.74 -14.83 -16.96
N ASP A 272 3.69 -14.11 -16.53
CA ASP A 272 3.43 -12.75 -16.96
C ASP A 272 4.68 -11.90 -16.68
N SER A 273 5.26 -11.36 -17.73
CA SER A 273 6.35 -10.38 -17.61
C SER A 273 5.74 -9.00 -17.50
N TYR A 274 6.11 -8.27 -16.44
CA TYR A 274 5.60 -6.93 -16.18
C TYR A 274 6.63 -5.88 -16.60
N TYR A 275 6.15 -4.77 -17.16
CA TYR A 275 6.99 -3.67 -17.65
C TYR A 275 6.46 -2.33 -17.19
N VAL A 276 7.34 -1.38 -16.94
CA VAL A 276 6.97 0.03 -16.77
C VAL A 276 7.71 0.83 -17.83
N GLY A 277 6.98 1.36 -18.81
CA GLY A 277 7.61 1.88 -20.02
C GLY A 277 8.32 0.76 -20.79
N ALA A 278 9.61 0.94 -21.07
CA ALA A 278 10.45 -0.08 -21.71
C ALA A 278 11.13 -1.03 -20.70
N ASP A 279 11.11 -0.69 -19.41
CA ASP A 279 11.89 -1.39 -18.40
C ASP A 279 11.12 -2.61 -17.88
N LYS A 280 11.73 -3.80 -17.97
CA LYS A 280 11.19 -5.04 -17.41
C LYS A 280 11.33 -5.03 -15.90
N LEU A 281 10.27 -5.40 -15.18
CA LEU A 281 10.33 -5.63 -13.75
C LEU A 281 10.99 -6.99 -13.47
N ARG A 282 11.98 -7.00 -12.59
CA ARG A 282 12.65 -8.21 -12.10
C ARG A 282 12.20 -8.51 -10.67
N GLU A 283 12.20 -9.77 -10.27
CA GLU A 283 12.03 -10.13 -8.86
C GLU A 283 13.20 -9.58 -8.01
N LEU A 284 12.86 -8.84 -6.96
CA LEU A 284 13.81 -8.23 -6.03
C LEU A 284 14.57 -9.32 -5.26
N GLY A 285 15.89 -9.17 -5.14
CA GLY A 285 16.77 -10.14 -4.49
C GLY A 285 17.13 -11.35 -5.36
N ASN A 286 16.62 -11.42 -6.60
CA ASN A 286 16.88 -12.52 -7.51
C ASN A 286 17.53 -12.02 -8.81
N ILE A 287 18.86 -12.10 -8.90
CA ILE A 287 19.61 -11.83 -10.14
C ILE A 287 19.78 -13.16 -10.89
N ALA A 288 18.77 -13.51 -11.69
CA ALA A 288 18.66 -14.80 -12.37
C ALA A 288 19.66 -14.97 -13.54
N GLU A 289 19.89 -13.92 -14.33
CA GLU A 289 20.72 -13.94 -15.53
C GLU A 289 22.20 -13.70 -15.20
N ALA A 290 22.75 -14.47 -14.26
CA ALA A 290 24.13 -14.37 -13.81
C ALA A 290 24.82 -15.73 -13.69
N GLU A 291 26.06 -15.81 -14.17
CA GLU A 291 26.98 -16.91 -13.90
C GLU A 291 27.43 -16.82 -12.43
N ARG A 292 27.48 -17.96 -11.74
CA ARG A 292 27.89 -18.04 -10.32
C ARG A 292 28.99 -19.07 -10.12
N ASP A 293 29.86 -18.83 -9.13
CA ASP A 293 30.87 -19.79 -8.73
C ASP A 293 30.31 -20.91 -7.82
N ASN A 294 31.19 -21.83 -7.40
CA ASN A 294 30.82 -22.94 -6.51
C ASN A 294 30.33 -22.50 -5.12
N ASN A 295 30.53 -21.23 -4.76
CA ASN A 295 30.11 -20.65 -3.49
C ASN A 295 28.82 -19.81 -3.64
N GLY A 296 28.25 -19.73 -4.84
CA GLY A 296 27.03 -18.99 -5.13
C GLY A 296 27.25 -17.49 -5.41
N LEU A 297 28.49 -17.02 -5.48
CA LEU A 297 28.82 -15.63 -5.80
C LEU A 297 28.71 -15.38 -7.30
N ILE A 298 28.16 -14.23 -7.67
CA ILE A 298 28.06 -13.80 -9.06
C ILE A 298 29.46 -13.53 -9.61
N THR A 299 29.81 -14.17 -10.72
CA THR A 299 31.07 -13.97 -11.44
C THR A 299 30.90 -13.13 -12.70
N LYS A 300 29.72 -13.17 -13.32
CA LYS A 300 29.40 -12.43 -14.54
C LYS A 300 27.89 -12.30 -14.72
N TYR A 301 27.42 -11.12 -15.11
CA TYR A 301 26.05 -10.91 -15.56
C TYR A 301 25.94 -11.19 -17.06
N THR A 302 24.88 -11.88 -17.47
CA THR A 302 24.63 -12.31 -18.85
C THR A 302 23.28 -11.84 -19.39
N GLY A 303 22.59 -10.99 -18.64
CA GLY A 303 21.29 -10.47 -18.99
C GLY A 303 21.32 -9.11 -19.67
N ASP A 304 20.12 -8.58 -19.93
CA ASP A 304 19.89 -7.36 -20.70
C ASP A 304 19.42 -6.17 -19.83
N ASP A 305 19.51 -6.25 -18.49
CA ASP A 305 19.12 -5.15 -17.60
C ASP A 305 20.13 -3.98 -17.67
N ASP A 306 19.62 -2.78 -17.95
CA ASP A 306 20.40 -1.54 -18.13
C ASP A 306 21.20 -1.16 -16.88
N TYR A 307 20.70 -1.43 -15.67
CA TYR A 307 21.43 -1.13 -14.44
C TYR A 307 22.43 -2.24 -14.11
N LEU A 308 22.00 -3.49 -14.11
CA LEU A 308 22.86 -4.62 -13.71
C LEU A 308 24.05 -4.78 -14.65
N SER A 309 23.88 -4.49 -15.94
CA SER A 309 24.97 -4.51 -16.94
C SER A 309 26.03 -3.44 -16.70
N THR A 310 25.75 -2.40 -15.91
CA THR A 310 26.73 -1.36 -15.54
C THR A 310 27.61 -1.74 -14.35
N LEU A 311 27.27 -2.81 -13.63
CA LEU A 311 27.91 -3.21 -12.39
C LEU A 311 28.95 -4.32 -12.60
N SER A 312 30.04 -4.28 -11.84
CA SER A 312 30.99 -5.40 -11.77
C SER A 312 30.43 -6.57 -10.95
N ALA A 313 31.03 -7.75 -11.08
CA ALA A 313 30.67 -8.93 -10.29
C ALA A 313 30.67 -8.67 -8.78
N GLU A 314 31.66 -7.94 -8.25
CA GLU A 314 31.71 -7.56 -6.83
C GLU A 314 30.56 -6.62 -6.44
N GLN A 315 30.20 -5.69 -7.32
CA GLN A 315 29.10 -4.76 -7.08
C GLN A 315 27.74 -5.45 -7.14
N LEU A 316 27.56 -6.45 -8.01
CA LEU A 316 26.34 -7.26 -8.09
C LEU A 316 26.12 -8.09 -6.82
N ASN A 317 27.17 -8.68 -6.26
CA ASN A 317 27.07 -9.41 -4.99
C ASN A 317 26.67 -8.47 -3.83
N LYS A 318 27.24 -7.25 -3.78
CA LYS A 318 26.83 -6.23 -2.79
C LYS A 318 25.40 -5.75 -3.01
N LEU A 319 24.97 -5.62 -4.26
CA LEU A 319 23.60 -5.28 -4.60
C LEU A 319 22.63 -6.36 -4.12
N GLU A 320 22.95 -7.64 -4.28
CA GLU A 320 22.13 -8.74 -3.78
C GLU A 320 21.97 -8.67 -2.24
N GLU A 321 23.03 -8.37 -1.50
CA GLU A 321 22.95 -8.10 -0.05
C GLU A 321 22.05 -6.90 0.27
N GLN A 322 22.17 -5.81 -0.50
CA GLN A 322 21.37 -4.61 -0.35
C GLN A 322 19.89 -4.83 -0.68
N GLU A 323 19.58 -5.58 -1.74
CA GLU A 323 18.21 -5.95 -2.10
C GLU A 323 17.55 -6.79 -1.01
N ASN A 324 18.30 -7.68 -0.36
CA ASN A 324 17.81 -8.42 0.81
C ASN A 324 17.47 -7.50 1.99
N GLN A 325 18.22 -6.40 2.19
CA GLN A 325 17.85 -5.39 3.20
C GLN A 325 16.54 -4.68 2.81
N TYR A 326 16.37 -4.34 1.52
CA TYR A 326 15.12 -3.75 1.03
C TYR A 326 13.93 -4.69 1.22
N ILE A 327 14.08 -5.99 0.97
CA ILE A 327 13.05 -6.99 1.24
C ILE A 327 12.65 -6.99 2.71
N ASN A 328 13.61 -6.90 3.64
CA ASN A 328 13.32 -6.84 5.07
C ASN A 328 12.52 -5.60 5.44
N MET A 329 12.92 -4.42 4.94
CA MET A 329 12.20 -3.16 5.18
C MET A 329 10.78 -3.18 4.59
N LEU A 330 10.63 -3.71 3.37
CA LEU A 330 9.34 -3.88 2.71
C LEU A 330 8.44 -4.85 3.49
N THR A 331 9.01 -5.94 4.00
CA THR A 331 8.30 -6.96 4.78
C THR A 331 7.84 -6.41 6.13
N GLU A 332 8.69 -5.64 6.82
CA GLU A 332 8.36 -5.01 8.10
C GLU A 332 7.21 -4.00 7.95
N LYS A 333 7.21 -3.22 6.86
CA LYS A 333 6.25 -2.13 6.65
C LYS A 333 4.95 -2.56 5.97
N TYR A 334 5.01 -3.46 4.99
CA TYR A 334 3.89 -3.82 4.12
C TYR A 334 3.55 -5.32 4.14
N GLY A 335 4.17 -6.08 5.04
CA GLY A 335 3.99 -7.51 5.19
C GLY A 335 4.77 -8.34 4.18
N ALA A 336 4.85 -9.64 4.45
CA ALA A 336 5.52 -10.59 3.57
C ALA A 336 4.87 -10.64 2.19
N GLY A 337 5.70 -10.81 1.16
CA GLY A 337 5.26 -10.94 -0.23
C GLY A 337 6.45 -10.93 -1.18
N THR A 338 6.20 -11.33 -2.42
CA THR A 338 7.18 -11.21 -3.50
C THR A 338 7.16 -9.78 -4.03
N TRP A 339 8.33 -9.20 -4.17
CA TRP A 339 8.51 -7.82 -4.63
C TRP A 339 9.23 -7.81 -5.96
N MET A 340 8.76 -6.95 -6.86
CA MET A 340 9.37 -6.69 -8.16
C MET A 340 10.08 -5.34 -8.10
N VAL A 341 11.20 -5.20 -8.78
CA VAL A 341 12.05 -4.02 -8.78
C VAL A 341 12.41 -3.60 -10.21
N ARG A 342 12.57 -2.29 -10.37
CA ARG A 342 13.32 -1.68 -11.48
C ARG A 342 14.22 -0.58 -10.94
N TYR A 343 15.34 -0.33 -11.61
CA TYR A 343 16.22 0.78 -11.29
C TYR A 343 16.10 1.83 -12.38
N ILE A 344 15.95 3.10 -11.98
CA ILE A 344 15.92 4.24 -12.91
C ILE A 344 17.08 5.15 -12.60
N GLN A 345 17.84 5.52 -13.63
CA GLN A 345 18.89 6.51 -13.47
C GLN A 345 18.29 7.92 -13.40
N ASN A 346 18.63 8.66 -12.35
CA ASN A 346 18.34 10.07 -12.26
C ASN A 346 19.20 10.82 -13.28
N THR A 347 18.58 11.49 -14.25
CA THR A 347 19.27 12.19 -15.33
C THR A 347 20.12 13.38 -14.86
N THR A 348 19.93 13.83 -13.62
CA THR A 348 20.64 14.98 -13.04
C THR A 348 21.82 14.54 -12.18
N SER A 349 21.62 13.58 -11.27
CA SER A 349 22.70 13.08 -10.40
C SER A 349 23.49 11.91 -10.98
N GLY A 350 22.94 11.22 -11.99
CA GLY A 350 23.50 9.97 -12.52
C GLY A 350 23.30 8.75 -11.62
N GLU A 351 22.64 8.93 -10.47
CA GLU A 351 22.40 7.88 -9.48
C GLU A 351 21.23 6.99 -9.89
N TRP A 352 21.33 5.70 -9.58
CA TRP A 352 20.28 4.73 -9.82
C TRP A 352 19.37 4.61 -8.59
N VAL A 353 18.07 4.79 -8.81
CA VAL A 353 17.05 4.76 -7.76
C VAL A 353 16.16 3.53 -7.96
N PRO A 354 15.98 2.68 -6.93
CA PRO A 354 15.11 1.51 -7.01
C PRO A 354 13.64 1.89 -6.84
N TYR A 355 12.79 1.28 -7.66
CA TYR A 355 11.33 1.37 -7.57
C TYR A 355 10.75 -0.03 -7.42
N PHE A 356 9.90 -0.20 -6.41
CA PHE A 356 9.35 -1.49 -6.00
C PHE A 356 7.85 -1.58 -6.27
N TYR A 357 7.40 -2.79 -6.61
CA TYR A 357 6.01 -3.15 -6.86
C TYR A 357 5.71 -4.50 -6.19
N LYS A 358 4.53 -4.68 -5.62
CA LYS A 358 4.15 -5.95 -5.01
C LYS A 358 3.64 -6.91 -6.09
N ALA A 359 4.20 -8.12 -6.18
CA ALA A 359 3.85 -9.10 -7.21
C ALA A 359 2.35 -9.46 -7.17
N ASP A 360 1.79 -9.62 -5.96
CA ASP A 360 0.36 -9.90 -5.79
C ASP A 360 -0.52 -8.79 -6.38
N GLU A 361 -0.14 -7.52 -6.26
CA GLU A 361 -0.89 -6.40 -6.83
C GLU A 361 -0.79 -6.38 -8.36
N LEU A 362 0.35 -6.81 -8.90
CA LEU A 362 0.57 -6.93 -10.34
C LEU A 362 -0.28 -8.05 -10.94
N GLU A 363 -0.33 -9.22 -10.30
CA GLU A 363 -1.08 -10.39 -10.77
C GLU A 363 -2.60 -10.16 -10.70
N ASN A 364 -3.07 -9.52 -9.63
CA ASN A 364 -4.50 -9.26 -9.42
C ASN A 364 -5.00 -7.96 -10.09
N ALA A 365 -4.13 -7.22 -10.79
CA ALA A 365 -4.52 -6.00 -11.48
C ALA A 365 -5.36 -6.29 -12.74
N ILE A 366 -6.21 -5.33 -13.11
CA ILE A 366 -6.98 -5.36 -14.35
C ILE A 366 -6.13 -4.73 -15.44
N TYR A 367 -5.95 -5.44 -16.56
CA TYR A 367 -5.21 -4.96 -17.73
C TYR A 367 -6.14 -4.79 -18.92
N LYS A 368 -5.81 -3.82 -19.77
CA LYS A 368 -6.57 -3.55 -20.98
C LYS A 368 -6.17 -4.52 -22.10
N ASP A 369 -7.11 -5.30 -22.63
CA ASP A 369 -6.86 -6.31 -23.68
C ASP A 369 -6.14 -5.79 -24.94
N SER A 370 -6.32 -4.51 -25.29
CA SER A 370 -5.75 -3.95 -26.52
C SER A 370 -4.31 -3.46 -26.40
N THR A 371 -3.86 -3.10 -25.19
CA THR A 371 -2.54 -2.49 -24.96
C THR A 371 -1.76 -3.18 -23.84
N ASN A 372 -2.39 -4.15 -23.17
CA ASN A 372 -1.96 -4.81 -21.95
C ASN A 372 -1.51 -3.89 -20.81
N GLY A 373 -1.94 -2.62 -20.85
CA GLY A 373 -1.63 -1.64 -19.81
C GLY A 373 -2.58 -1.77 -18.63
N SER A 374 -2.06 -1.57 -17.43
CA SER A 374 -2.81 -1.63 -16.18
C SER A 374 -3.88 -0.54 -16.15
N MET A 375 -5.12 -0.95 -15.89
CA MET A 375 -6.24 -0.07 -15.58
C MET A 375 -6.42 0.11 -14.07
N SER A 376 -6.03 -0.90 -13.29
CA SER A 376 -5.97 -0.81 -11.84
C SER A 376 -4.87 0.14 -11.38
N PHE A 377 -5.12 0.79 -10.24
CA PHE A 377 -4.07 1.47 -9.50
C PHE A 377 -3.16 0.42 -8.84
N ILE A 378 -1.87 0.49 -9.15
CA ILE A 378 -0.83 -0.39 -8.59
C ILE A 378 0.10 0.52 -7.80
N GLN A 379 0.28 0.27 -6.50
CA GLN A 379 1.08 1.16 -5.68
C GLN A 379 2.57 0.96 -5.99
N CYS A 380 3.29 2.06 -6.19
CA CYS A 380 4.73 2.07 -6.37
C CYS A 380 5.43 2.55 -5.10
N TYR A 381 6.58 1.97 -4.77
CA TYR A 381 7.39 2.35 -3.62
C TYR A 381 8.83 2.64 -4.04
N THR A 382 9.54 3.45 -3.26
CA THR A 382 10.96 3.79 -3.48
C THR A 382 11.65 3.99 -2.14
N ILE A 383 12.97 4.06 -2.13
CA ILE A 383 13.73 4.57 -0.98
C ILE A 383 13.59 6.08 -0.93
N GLY A 384 13.32 6.62 0.26
CA GLY A 384 13.25 8.04 0.54
C GLY A 384 13.24 8.33 2.03
N SER A 385 12.86 9.57 2.39
CA SER A 385 12.79 10.00 3.77
C SER A 385 11.37 9.94 4.32
N GLU A 386 11.21 9.44 5.54
CA GLU A 386 9.93 9.42 6.25
C GLU A 386 10.08 10.01 7.65
N LYS A 387 9.03 10.70 8.12
CA LYS A 387 8.97 11.23 9.47
C LYS A 387 8.34 10.20 10.40
N GLU A 388 9.13 9.62 11.29
CA GLU A 388 8.64 8.74 12.34
C GLU A 388 8.20 9.60 13.53
N THR A 389 7.01 9.33 14.08
CA THR A 389 6.46 10.09 15.21
C THR A 389 5.96 9.15 16.30
N THR A 390 6.35 9.42 17.54
CA THR A 390 5.91 8.68 18.73
C THR A 390 5.35 9.64 19.78
N GLU A 391 4.30 9.21 20.48
CA GLU A 391 3.71 10.01 21.55
C GLU A 391 4.26 9.58 22.91
N ILE A 392 4.85 10.52 23.64
CA ILE A 392 5.35 10.32 25.00
C ILE A 392 4.40 11.01 25.97
N LYS A 393 3.91 10.29 26.97
CA LYS A 393 2.92 10.78 27.95
C LYS A 393 3.44 10.71 29.37
N GLY A 394 3.01 11.66 30.19
CA GLY A 394 3.15 11.59 31.64
C GLY A 394 4.57 11.84 32.15
N VAL A 395 5.40 12.58 31.40
CA VAL A 395 6.75 12.91 31.85
C VAL A 395 6.69 14.05 32.87
N ILE A 396 7.38 13.89 34.00
CA ILE A 396 7.49 14.97 34.98
C ILE A 396 8.53 15.95 34.48
N ALA A 397 8.19 17.23 34.46
CA ALA A 397 9.05 18.30 34.01
C ALA A 397 8.94 19.55 34.89
N LYS A 398 10.00 20.33 34.93
CA LYS A 398 10.01 21.68 35.48
C LYS A 398 10.15 22.68 34.33
N LEU A 399 9.43 23.79 34.41
CA LEU A 399 9.44 24.83 33.38
C LEU A 399 9.95 26.14 33.95
N GLU A 400 10.71 26.88 33.13
CA GLU A 400 11.16 28.23 33.45
C GLU A 400 10.49 29.22 32.51
N GLN A 401 10.02 30.34 33.07
CA GLN A 401 9.38 31.41 32.32
C GLN A 401 10.30 32.62 32.18
N ASP A 402 10.14 33.34 31.08
CA ASP A 402 10.70 34.68 30.93
C ASP A 402 9.85 35.75 31.64
N THR A 403 10.28 37.02 31.52
CA THR A 403 9.56 38.18 32.07
C THR A 403 8.19 38.44 31.43
N SER A 404 7.89 37.81 30.29
CA SER A 404 6.60 37.90 29.60
C SER A 404 5.63 36.79 30.03
N GLY A 405 6.07 35.84 30.86
CA GLY A 405 5.30 34.66 31.27
C GLY A 405 5.34 33.50 30.29
N ARG A 406 6.16 33.59 29.22
CA ARG A 406 6.34 32.50 28.25
C ARG A 406 7.37 31.50 28.75
N TYR A 407 7.13 30.22 28.51
CA TYR A 407 8.08 29.18 28.88
C TYR A 407 9.28 29.19 27.92
N ILE A 408 10.49 29.25 28.48
CA ILE A 408 11.74 29.34 27.72
C ILE A 408 12.63 28.09 27.86
N ASN A 409 12.52 27.36 28.97
CA ASN A 409 13.24 26.13 29.20
C ASN A 409 12.32 25.06 29.78
N ILE A 410 12.64 23.82 29.48
CA ILE A 410 12.02 22.63 30.06
C ILE A 410 13.09 21.69 30.60
N THR A 411 12.97 21.33 31.88
CA THR A 411 13.80 20.32 32.53
C THR A 411 13.00 19.04 32.69
N LEU A 412 13.34 17.99 31.97
CA LEU A 412 12.69 16.68 32.08
C LEU A 412 13.28 15.87 33.23
N ASN A 413 12.43 15.09 33.92
CA ASN A 413 12.77 14.23 35.06
C ASN A 413 13.63 14.91 36.14
N PRO A 414 13.20 16.09 36.65
CA PRO A 414 13.98 16.84 37.63
C PRO A 414 14.24 16.03 38.90
N GLY A 415 15.46 16.12 39.45
CA GLY A 415 15.89 15.43 40.66
C GLY A 415 16.23 13.94 40.46
N THR A 416 16.32 13.47 39.22
CA THR A 416 16.70 12.09 38.88
C THR A 416 18.05 12.05 38.15
N GLU A 417 18.65 10.86 38.01
CA GLU A 417 19.88 10.68 37.22
C GLU A 417 19.70 11.01 35.72
N ASN A 418 18.46 11.07 35.23
CA ASN A 418 18.11 11.40 33.84
C ASN A 418 17.60 12.84 33.68
N GLU A 419 17.97 13.74 34.60
CA GLU A 419 17.64 15.16 34.51
C GLU A 419 18.33 15.79 33.30
N VAL A 420 17.54 16.41 32.42
CA VAL A 420 18.05 17.11 31.23
C VAL A 420 17.22 18.35 30.96
N THR A 421 17.88 19.44 30.59
CA THR A 421 17.24 20.72 30.31
C THR A 421 17.39 21.07 28.83
N TYR A 422 16.27 21.43 28.20
CA TYR A 422 16.21 21.88 26.81
C TYR A 422 15.64 23.30 26.72
N ALA A 423 16.14 24.05 25.75
CA ALA A 423 15.54 25.33 25.36
C ALA A 423 14.23 25.08 24.60
N LEU A 424 13.19 25.84 24.95
CA LEU A 424 11.89 25.81 24.27
C LEU A 424 11.87 26.82 23.13
N THR A 425 11.41 26.36 21.97
CA THR A 425 10.95 27.21 20.88
C THR A 425 9.46 27.39 21.03
N THR A 426 8.99 28.64 20.90
CA THR A 426 7.56 28.97 20.99
C THR A 426 7.08 29.39 19.61
N GLU A 427 6.05 28.72 19.12
CA GLU A 427 5.33 29.10 17.91
C GLU A 427 3.89 29.45 18.28
N THR A 428 3.41 30.57 17.77
CA THR A 428 2.03 30.99 17.91
C THR A 428 1.39 30.97 16.54
N THR A 429 0.41 30.08 16.36
CA THR A 429 -0.32 29.94 15.10
C THR A 429 -1.79 30.24 15.35
N THR A 430 -2.36 31.10 14.50
CA THR A 430 -3.78 31.40 14.48
C THR A 430 -4.42 30.62 13.34
N ASP A 431 -5.49 29.88 13.63
CA ASP A 431 -6.32 29.25 12.61
C ASP A 431 -7.16 30.34 11.93
N GLN A 432 -6.58 30.94 10.88
CA GLN A 432 -7.19 32.09 10.19
C GLN A 432 -8.48 31.70 9.48
N ASP A 433 -8.57 30.47 8.96
CA ASP A 433 -9.77 29.98 8.25
C ASP A 433 -10.92 29.79 9.23
N ALA A 434 -10.68 29.14 10.38
CA ALA A 434 -11.69 28.99 11.41
C ALA A 434 -12.15 30.33 12.01
N TYR A 435 -11.21 31.28 12.19
CA TYR A 435 -11.55 32.64 12.63
C TYR A 435 -12.40 33.38 11.59
N ASN A 436 -12.03 33.31 10.30
CA ASN A 436 -12.77 33.95 9.22
C ASN A 436 -14.19 33.38 9.09
N ASP A 437 -14.35 32.06 9.19
CA ASP A 437 -15.65 31.40 9.18
C ASP A 437 -16.53 31.85 10.35
N ALA A 438 -15.96 31.94 11.56
CA ALA A 438 -16.67 32.46 12.72
C ALA A 438 -17.05 33.94 12.58
N MET A 439 -16.17 34.74 11.95
CA MET A 439 -16.45 36.15 11.68
C MET A 439 -17.57 36.31 10.65
N ASN A 440 -17.58 35.49 9.60
CA ASN A 440 -18.67 35.46 8.61
C ASN A 440 -20.01 35.11 9.27
N GLN A 441 -20.00 34.13 10.19
CA GLN A 441 -21.21 33.77 10.96
C GLN A 441 -21.67 34.94 11.83
N TYR A 442 -20.75 35.63 12.51
CA TYR A 442 -21.07 36.83 13.28
C TYR A 442 -21.69 37.94 12.41
N GLU A 443 -21.15 38.21 11.23
CA GLU A 443 -21.70 39.22 10.31
C GLU A 443 -23.14 38.86 9.86
N TYR A 444 -23.39 37.58 9.59
CA TYR A 444 -24.73 37.08 9.29
C TYR A 444 -25.70 37.25 10.47
N ASP A 445 -25.28 36.86 11.67
CA ASP A 445 -26.09 36.97 12.88
C ASP A 445 -26.38 38.43 13.23
N LYS A 446 -25.38 39.32 13.07
CA LYS A 446 -25.54 40.77 13.26
C LYS A 446 -26.54 41.34 12.27
N THR A 447 -26.42 41.00 10.98
CA THR A 447 -27.36 41.49 9.95
C THR A 447 -28.79 41.01 10.22
N SER A 448 -28.93 39.75 10.64
CA SER A 448 -30.22 39.16 10.99
C SER A 448 -30.82 39.83 12.24
N TYR A 449 -30.00 40.13 13.24
CA TYR A 449 -30.39 40.89 14.44
C TYR A 449 -30.86 42.30 14.07
N ASP A 450 -30.05 43.06 13.32
CA ASP A 450 -30.35 44.43 12.91
C ASP A 450 -31.68 44.48 12.13
N LYS A 451 -31.89 43.54 11.21
CA LYS A 451 -33.15 43.40 10.46
C LYS A 451 -34.34 43.05 11.35
N ALA A 452 -34.16 42.14 12.31
CA ALA A 452 -35.24 41.78 13.23
C ALA A 452 -35.65 42.95 14.14
N ILE A 453 -34.68 43.76 14.60
CA ILE A 453 -34.96 45.00 15.33
C ILE A 453 -35.73 45.98 14.45
N GLU A 454 -35.29 46.20 13.21
CA GLU A 454 -35.97 47.07 12.25
C GLU A 454 -37.41 46.60 11.98
N ASP A 455 -37.61 45.32 11.73
CA ASP A 455 -38.93 44.72 11.49
C ASP A 455 -39.86 44.88 12.70
N ILE A 456 -39.35 44.71 13.93
CA ILE A 456 -40.16 44.90 15.13
C ILE A 456 -40.49 46.40 15.32
N ASN A 457 -39.53 47.29 15.11
CA ASN A 457 -39.78 48.73 15.19
C ASN A 457 -40.82 49.20 14.16
N ASN A 458 -40.74 48.71 12.91
CA ASN A 458 -41.74 48.99 11.87
C ASN A 458 -43.14 48.50 12.26
N LYS A 459 -43.24 47.30 12.85
CA LYS A 459 -44.53 46.76 13.35
C LYS A 459 -45.11 47.59 14.50
N ILE A 460 -44.26 48.06 15.42
CA ILE A 460 -44.66 48.97 16.50
C ILE A 460 -45.16 50.30 15.91
N GLU A 461 -44.47 50.85 14.92
CA GLU A 461 -44.87 52.10 14.27
C GLU A 461 -46.23 51.98 13.57
N ILE A 462 -46.47 50.89 12.83
CA ILE A 462 -47.76 50.62 12.19
C ILE A 462 -48.89 50.57 13.24
N ILE A 463 -48.69 49.82 14.33
CA ILE A 463 -49.69 49.75 15.42
C ILE A 463 -49.95 51.13 16.04
N GLN A 464 -48.92 51.96 16.20
CA GLN A 464 -49.08 53.31 16.73
C GLN A 464 -49.86 54.23 15.78
N ILE A 465 -49.75 54.02 14.46
CA ILE A 465 -50.55 54.73 13.45
C ILE A 465 -52.00 54.23 13.46
N GLU A 466 -52.21 52.92 13.57
CA GLU A 466 -53.54 52.31 13.67
C GLU A 466 -54.30 52.72 14.93
N ASP A 467 -53.62 52.89 16.08
CA ASP A 467 -54.25 53.35 17.32
C ASP A 467 -54.64 54.84 17.30
N LYS A 468 -53.92 55.64 16.50
CA LYS A 468 -54.16 57.09 16.31
C LYS A 468 -55.36 57.39 15.40
N ASN A 469 -55.59 56.55 14.39
CA ASN A 469 -56.69 56.68 13.43
C ASN A 469 -57.99 56.08 13.97
#